data_AF-A0A7X6Z002-F1
#
_entry.id   AF-A0A7X6Z002-F1
#
_cell.length_a   1.000
_cell.length_b   1.000
_cell.length_c   1.000
_cell.angle_alpha   90.00
_cell.angle_beta   90.00
_cell.angle_gamma   90.00
#
_symmetry.space_group_name_H-M   'P 1'
#
loop_
_entity.id
_entity.type
_entity.pdbx_description
1 polymer ?
#
loop_
_entity_poly.entity_id
_entity_poly.type
_entity_poly.pdbx_seq_one_letter_code
_entity_poly.pdbx_strand_id
1 'polypeptide(L)'
;MKKITSIVFVTSLLIPFLAGCTEPRVPMKPEPTDTSIQTPVENIVESPADSSTDVISSDDITVVITDSNEDDYRVQASAEVDINGDGKKDTVVLKAYKNEYGYDDTSEYDLFVNEIKINEEGESINPMFNIVDIKRNDKYLEIAVSEEGPSADYKTTFFRYNGEELKMLGRIQGYYGLFPEEDYSGDMIIDGSGTIITYSRGEILQTWFYEDIYELRENDELVNIRKDLYPMKTDVTMLKDLKTVMKRDSQKEAFTLKAGEKATIMETDNKSWVSIKNAQGDIGWFYTQGYDIIYGQDEDLYPTDYFEGLSMAD
;
A
#
# COMPACT_ATOMS: atom_id res chain seq x y z
N MET A 1 -52.95 -19.84 59.33
CA MET A 1 -52.32 -20.31 60.60
C MET A 1 -50.82 -20.47 60.36
N LYS A 2 -49.95 -20.11 61.32
CA LYS A 2 -48.53 -20.57 61.50
C LYS A 2 -47.53 -20.35 60.33
N LYS A 3 -46.23 -20.03 60.53
CA LYS A 3 -45.48 -19.40 61.66
C LYS A 3 -43.98 -19.24 61.27
N ILE A 4 -43.33 -18.11 61.62
CA ILE A 4 -41.84 -17.87 61.71
C ILE A 4 -41.04 -18.11 60.38
N THR A 5 -39.79 -17.71 60.09
CA THR A 5 -38.61 -17.05 60.74
C THR A 5 -37.81 -16.38 59.59
N SER A 6 -36.85 -15.43 59.73
CA SER A 6 -36.19 -14.75 60.86
C SER A 6 -35.61 -13.37 60.39
N ILE A 7 -34.79 -12.71 61.21
CA ILE A 7 -33.93 -11.55 60.85
C ILE A 7 -32.48 -11.87 61.26
N VAL A 8 -31.49 -11.49 60.45
CA VAL A 8 -30.14 -11.13 60.92
C VAL A 8 -29.63 -9.91 60.15
N PHE A 9 -29.23 -8.87 60.90
CA PHE A 9 -28.50 -7.70 60.43
C PHE A 9 -27.03 -7.88 60.81
N VAL A 10 -26.08 -7.56 59.92
CA VAL A 10 -24.69 -7.30 60.30
C VAL A 10 -24.20 -6.06 59.54
N THR A 11 -23.70 -5.07 60.28
CA THR A 11 -23.20 -3.80 59.78
C THR A 11 -21.70 -3.67 59.97
N SER A 12 -21.08 -2.91 59.05
CA SER A 12 -19.82 -2.17 59.23
C SER A 12 -18.49 -2.95 59.19
N LEU A 13 -17.63 -2.59 58.22
CA LEU A 13 -16.48 -1.73 58.52
C LEU A 13 -15.95 -1.02 57.26
N LEU A 14 -15.52 0.24 57.40
CA LEU A 14 -14.72 0.95 56.40
C LEU A 14 -13.23 0.62 56.59
N ILE A 15 -12.48 0.48 55.48
CA ILE A 15 -11.04 0.76 55.42
C ILE A 15 -10.76 1.49 54.09
N PRO A 16 -10.15 2.69 54.10
CA PRO A 16 -9.68 3.33 52.88
C PRO A 16 -8.27 2.83 52.52
N PHE A 17 -8.05 2.46 51.25
CA PHE A 17 -6.69 2.21 50.74
C PHE A 17 -6.20 3.40 49.92
N LEU A 18 -5.14 4.03 50.42
CA LEU A 18 -4.30 4.95 49.66
C LEU A 18 -3.29 4.14 48.84
N ALA A 19 -3.36 4.30 47.52
CA ALA A 19 -2.25 4.13 46.60
C ALA A 19 -2.46 5.20 45.51
N GLY A 20 -1.50 6.05 45.14
CA GLY A 20 -0.06 5.87 45.24
C GLY A 20 0.47 5.68 43.83
N CYS A 21 0.76 6.79 43.14
CA CYS A 21 1.20 6.76 41.75
C CYS A 21 2.49 5.94 41.61
N THR A 22 2.49 4.97 40.70
CA THR A 22 3.70 4.31 40.21
C THR A 22 3.65 4.27 38.69
N GLU A 23 4.65 4.86 38.06
CA GLU A 23 4.79 4.93 36.60
C GLU A 23 4.87 3.52 35.96
N PRO A 24 4.37 3.33 34.73
CA PRO A 24 4.55 2.08 34.01
C PRO A 24 6.03 1.87 33.66
N ARG A 25 6.60 0.74 34.09
CA ARG A 25 7.96 0.35 33.74
C ARG A 25 8.04 -0.05 32.26
N VAL A 26 9.00 0.54 31.55
CA VAL A 26 9.42 0.10 30.21
C VAL A 26 10.00 -1.33 30.29
N PRO A 27 9.61 -2.27 29.42
CA PRO A 27 10.22 -3.59 29.38
C PRO A 27 11.64 -3.53 28.81
N MET A 28 12.63 -4.06 29.54
CA MET A 28 14.00 -4.18 29.06
C MET A 28 14.12 -5.26 27.99
N LYS A 29 14.86 -4.95 26.92
CA LYS A 29 15.34 -5.88 25.89
C LYS A 29 16.32 -6.89 26.51
N PRO A 30 16.20 -8.21 26.25
CA PRO A 30 17.18 -9.19 26.72
C PRO A 30 18.49 -9.09 25.94
N GLU A 31 19.62 -9.19 26.65
CA GLU A 31 20.95 -9.35 26.05
C GLU A 31 21.18 -10.80 25.58
N PRO A 32 21.96 -11.02 24.50
CA PRO A 32 22.24 -12.35 23.99
C PRO A 32 23.19 -13.11 24.92
N THR A 33 22.86 -14.36 25.24
CA THR A 33 23.74 -15.25 26.01
C THR A 33 24.66 -16.00 25.04
N ASP A 34 25.97 -15.83 25.20
CA ASP A 34 26.99 -16.61 24.49
C ASP A 34 26.95 -18.08 24.95
N THR A 35 26.89 -19.02 24.01
CA THR A 35 27.10 -20.44 24.29
C THR A 35 27.65 -21.14 23.04
N SER A 36 28.99 -21.16 22.96
CA SER A 36 29.70 -22.01 22.00
C SER A 36 29.44 -23.50 22.23
N ILE A 37 29.09 -24.22 21.15
CA ILE A 37 29.11 -25.69 21.11
C ILE A 37 29.85 -26.11 19.84
N GLN A 38 30.93 -26.89 20.00
CA GLN A 38 31.69 -27.46 18.91
C GLN A 38 31.24 -28.88 18.56
N THR A 39 31.53 -29.27 17.31
CA THR A 39 31.71 -30.62 16.72
C THR A 39 30.62 -31.12 15.75
N PRO A 40 30.96 -31.97 14.75
CA PRO A 40 32.29 -32.31 14.20
C PRO A 40 32.41 -32.06 12.67
N VAL A 41 33.62 -32.24 12.14
CA VAL A 41 33.96 -32.19 10.70
C VAL A 41 33.55 -33.49 10.00
N GLU A 42 32.91 -33.42 8.83
CA GLU A 42 33.10 -34.44 7.79
C GLU A 42 32.88 -33.93 6.35
N ASN A 43 33.87 -34.27 5.51
CA ASN A 43 33.87 -34.46 4.05
C ASN A 43 33.41 -33.31 3.11
N ILE A 44 34.43 -32.65 2.58
CA ILE A 44 34.45 -31.83 1.37
C ILE A 44 33.97 -32.64 0.16
N VAL A 45 33.05 -32.06 -0.63
CA VAL A 45 32.92 -32.34 -2.06
C VAL A 45 33.24 -31.03 -2.78
N GLU A 46 34.28 -31.03 -3.62
CA GLU A 46 34.68 -29.86 -4.39
C GLU A 46 33.59 -29.54 -5.44
N SER A 47 33.01 -28.35 -5.34
CA SER A 47 32.30 -27.69 -6.44
C SER A 47 33.25 -26.70 -7.10
N PRO A 48 33.30 -26.59 -8.44
CA PRO A 48 34.23 -25.70 -9.12
C PRO A 48 33.98 -24.23 -8.77
N ALA A 49 35.04 -23.44 -8.87
CA ALA A 49 35.01 -21.99 -8.70
C ALA A 49 34.34 -21.26 -9.89
N ASP A 50 34.26 -19.93 -9.75
CA ASP A 50 33.75 -18.94 -10.70
C ASP A 50 32.21 -18.83 -10.74
N SER A 51 31.57 -17.65 -10.69
CA SER A 51 32.10 -16.27 -10.73
C SER A 51 31.35 -15.38 -9.73
N SER A 52 32.07 -14.62 -8.89
CA SER A 52 31.47 -13.53 -8.12
C SER A 52 31.35 -12.28 -9.00
N THR A 53 30.24 -12.16 -9.72
CA THR A 53 29.78 -10.84 -10.17
C THR A 53 29.40 -10.04 -8.93
N ASP A 54 30.09 -8.93 -8.68
CA ASP A 54 29.67 -7.96 -7.66
C ASP A 54 28.31 -7.40 -8.08
N VAL A 55 27.23 -7.94 -7.50
CA VAL A 55 25.87 -7.42 -7.71
C VAL A 55 25.82 -6.08 -7.00
N ILE A 56 25.86 -4.99 -7.78
CA ILE A 56 25.66 -3.63 -7.29
C ILE A 56 24.25 -3.58 -6.69
N SER A 57 24.12 -3.21 -5.41
CA SER A 57 22.79 -2.98 -4.84
C SER A 57 22.15 -1.80 -5.55
N SER A 58 20.84 -1.85 -5.78
CA SER A 58 20.08 -0.68 -6.26
C SER A 58 20.30 0.55 -5.38
N ASP A 59 20.50 0.30 -4.07
CA ASP A 59 20.71 1.31 -3.04
C ASP A 59 22.06 2.06 -3.17
N ASP A 60 23.02 1.51 -3.92
CA ASP A 60 24.35 2.12 -4.16
C ASP A 60 24.39 2.99 -5.44
N ILE A 61 23.26 3.12 -6.16
CA ILE A 61 23.20 3.84 -7.45
C ILE A 61 22.92 5.33 -7.21
N THR A 62 23.94 6.17 -7.43
CA THR A 62 23.77 7.62 -7.40
C THR A 62 23.05 8.13 -8.65
N VAL A 63 21.85 8.65 -8.48
CA VAL A 63 21.16 9.49 -9.48
C VAL A 63 21.65 10.93 -9.33
N VAL A 64 22.14 11.52 -10.42
CA VAL A 64 22.67 12.89 -10.47
C VAL A 64 21.62 13.80 -11.11
N ILE A 65 21.23 14.83 -10.36
CA ILE A 65 20.27 15.86 -10.75
C ILE A 65 21.03 17.09 -11.24
N THR A 66 20.62 17.66 -12.38
CA THR A 66 21.19 18.90 -12.94
C THR A 66 20.10 19.84 -13.44
N ASP A 67 20.19 21.11 -13.04
CA ASP A 67 19.40 22.20 -13.62
C ASP A 67 19.73 22.36 -15.10
N SER A 68 18.69 22.50 -15.94
CA SER A 68 18.86 22.78 -17.36
C SER A 68 18.77 24.26 -17.65
N ASN A 69 19.61 24.73 -18.59
CA ASN A 69 19.48 26.06 -19.19
C ASN A 69 18.74 26.02 -20.53
N GLU A 70 18.16 24.87 -20.91
CA GLU A 70 17.28 24.77 -22.09
C GLU A 70 15.86 25.24 -21.74
N ASP A 71 15.20 25.90 -22.69
CA ASP A 71 13.91 26.56 -22.44
C ASP A 71 12.79 25.56 -22.12
N ASP A 72 12.86 24.32 -22.61
CA ASP A 72 11.74 23.38 -22.61
C ASP A 72 11.66 22.44 -21.38
N TYR A 73 12.77 22.15 -20.70
CA TYR A 73 12.80 21.31 -19.49
C TYR A 73 13.44 22.04 -18.29
N ARG A 74 12.96 21.79 -17.07
CA ARG A 74 13.47 22.45 -15.84
C ARG A 74 14.75 21.79 -15.34
N VAL A 75 14.68 20.49 -15.14
CA VAL A 75 15.71 19.69 -14.46
C VAL A 75 15.83 18.35 -15.19
N GLN A 76 17.02 17.75 -15.13
CA GLN A 76 17.33 16.45 -15.69
C GLN A 76 17.94 15.57 -14.59
N ALA A 77 17.48 14.33 -14.47
CA ALA A 77 18.17 13.28 -13.72
C ALA A 77 18.94 12.35 -14.66
N SER A 78 20.04 11.78 -14.16
CA SER A 78 20.84 10.79 -14.89
C SER A 78 21.55 9.80 -13.98
N ALA A 79 21.82 8.60 -14.48
CA ALA A 79 22.59 7.56 -13.80
C ALA A 79 23.41 6.74 -14.81
N GLU A 80 24.52 6.15 -14.35
CA GLU A 80 25.30 5.18 -15.13
C GLU A 80 25.38 3.83 -14.40
N VAL A 81 24.60 2.85 -14.87
CA VAL A 81 24.47 1.52 -14.27
C VAL A 81 24.30 0.46 -15.35
N ASP A 82 24.85 -0.74 -15.15
CA ASP A 82 24.52 -1.91 -15.98
C ASP A 82 23.09 -2.34 -15.64
N ILE A 83 22.12 -1.92 -16.46
CA ILE A 83 20.69 -2.12 -16.15
C ILE A 83 20.15 -3.42 -16.76
N ASN A 84 20.87 -3.99 -17.73
CA ASN A 84 20.48 -5.18 -18.46
C ASN A 84 21.31 -6.44 -18.11
N GLY A 85 22.36 -6.29 -17.30
CA GLY A 85 23.21 -7.37 -16.83
C GLY A 85 24.21 -7.90 -17.87
N ASP A 86 24.66 -7.07 -18.83
CA ASP A 86 25.62 -7.47 -19.87
C ASP A 86 27.11 -7.18 -19.54
N GLY A 87 27.37 -6.56 -18.39
CA GLY A 87 28.69 -6.19 -17.89
C GLY A 87 29.16 -4.80 -18.35
N LYS A 88 28.33 -4.01 -19.04
CA LYS A 88 28.61 -2.61 -19.42
C LYS A 88 27.59 -1.70 -18.75
N LYS A 89 28.04 -0.48 -18.38
CA LYS A 89 27.13 0.56 -17.90
C LYS A 89 26.31 1.13 -19.04
N ASP A 90 25.01 1.22 -18.82
CA ASP A 90 24.06 2.00 -19.60
C ASP A 90 23.92 3.41 -18.99
N THR A 91 23.63 4.39 -19.84
CA THR A 91 23.30 5.76 -19.40
C THR A 91 21.78 5.93 -19.37
N VAL A 92 21.20 6.11 -18.19
CA VAL A 92 19.79 6.44 -18.00
C VAL A 92 19.65 7.96 -17.85
N VAL A 93 18.70 8.57 -18.56
CA VAL A 93 18.40 10.02 -18.45
C VAL A 93 16.89 10.25 -18.44
N LEU A 94 16.39 11.03 -17.47
CA LEU A 94 15.02 11.50 -17.42
C LEU A 94 14.98 13.02 -17.63
N LYS A 95 14.14 13.49 -18.56
CA LYS A 95 13.88 14.92 -18.79
C LYS A 95 12.38 15.19 -18.69
N ALA A 96 11.97 15.99 -17.72
CA ALA A 96 10.57 16.37 -17.52
C ALA A 96 10.31 17.78 -18.07
N TYR A 97 9.27 17.92 -18.89
CA TYR A 97 8.98 19.15 -19.65
C TYR A 97 8.18 20.18 -18.86
N LYS A 98 8.43 21.47 -19.10
CA LYS A 98 7.60 22.54 -18.54
C LYS A 98 6.21 22.50 -19.18
N ASN A 99 5.16 22.54 -18.36
CA ASN A 99 3.80 22.72 -18.85
C ASN A 99 3.61 24.17 -19.31
N GLU A 100 3.29 24.38 -20.59
CA GLU A 100 3.09 25.71 -21.19
C GLU A 100 1.95 26.51 -20.52
N TYR A 101 1.02 25.84 -19.83
CA TYR A 101 -0.13 26.48 -19.19
C TYR A 101 0.15 27.10 -17.82
N GLY A 102 1.38 26.99 -17.30
CA GLY A 102 1.85 27.77 -16.16
C GLY A 102 1.35 27.34 -14.78
N TYR A 103 0.76 26.14 -14.69
CA TYR A 103 0.76 25.38 -13.43
C TYR A 103 2.12 24.69 -13.31
N ASP A 104 2.63 24.50 -12.08
CA ASP A 104 3.95 23.89 -11.86
C ASP A 104 3.98 22.37 -12.13
N ASP A 105 2.84 21.81 -12.56
CA ASP A 105 2.63 20.40 -12.88
C ASP A 105 3.20 20.03 -14.27
N THR A 106 4.36 19.38 -14.28
CA THR A 106 4.89 18.72 -15.49
C THR A 106 3.92 17.64 -15.97
N SER A 107 3.52 17.70 -17.24
CA SER A 107 2.59 16.74 -17.86
C SER A 107 3.24 15.67 -18.74
N GLU A 108 4.51 15.85 -19.13
CA GLU A 108 5.21 14.97 -20.07
C GLU A 108 6.68 14.80 -19.68
N TYR A 109 7.25 13.62 -19.95
CA TYR A 109 8.69 13.38 -19.82
C TYR A 109 9.24 12.48 -20.93
N ASP A 110 10.53 12.68 -21.21
CA ASP A 110 11.34 11.74 -21.98
C ASP A 110 12.19 10.89 -21.03
N LEU A 111 12.15 9.57 -21.22
CA LEU A 111 13.07 8.63 -20.60
C LEU A 111 13.99 8.05 -21.68
N PHE A 112 15.30 8.22 -21.48
CA PHE A 112 16.33 7.66 -22.33
C PHE A 112 17.08 6.54 -21.61
N VAL A 113 17.42 5.47 -22.34
CA VAL A 113 18.46 4.53 -21.98
C VAL A 113 19.39 4.37 -23.18
N ASN A 114 20.63 4.82 -23.04
CA ASN A 114 21.59 4.99 -24.13
C ASN A 114 20.99 5.87 -25.26
N GLU A 115 20.88 5.34 -26.48
CA GLU A 115 20.29 6.02 -27.64
C GLU A 115 18.76 5.80 -27.75
N ILE A 116 18.16 4.94 -26.91
CA ILE A 116 16.73 4.61 -26.96
C ILE A 116 15.94 5.61 -26.14
N LYS A 117 14.85 6.14 -26.71
CA LYS A 117 13.91 7.06 -26.07
C LYS A 117 12.51 6.44 -25.97
N ILE A 118 11.88 6.61 -24.82
CA ILE A 118 10.42 6.62 -24.65
C ILE A 118 9.97 8.03 -24.23
N ASN A 119 8.73 8.38 -24.59
CA ASN A 119 8.04 9.60 -24.15
C ASN A 119 6.72 9.17 -23.51
N GLU A 120 6.41 9.74 -22.35
CA GLU A 120 5.26 9.35 -21.51
C GLU A 120 4.62 10.60 -20.88
N GLU A 121 3.31 10.51 -20.65
CA GLU A 121 2.55 11.50 -19.90
C GLU A 121 2.59 11.19 -18.40
N GLY A 122 2.55 12.22 -17.56
CA GLY A 122 2.44 12.08 -16.12
C GLY A 122 1.84 13.31 -15.45
N GLU A 123 1.72 13.29 -14.12
CA GLU A 123 1.13 14.41 -13.36
C GLU A 123 2.07 14.85 -12.23
N SER A 124 2.49 16.13 -12.31
CA SER A 124 3.41 16.73 -11.33
C SER A 124 4.71 15.92 -11.21
N ILE A 125 5.25 15.48 -12.35
CA ILE A 125 6.51 14.74 -12.44
C ILE A 125 7.66 15.65 -12.00
N ASN A 126 8.25 15.34 -10.85
CA ASN A 126 9.62 15.77 -10.58
C ASN A 126 10.57 14.88 -11.42
N PRO A 127 11.54 15.45 -12.17
CA PRO A 127 12.52 14.69 -12.97
C PRO A 127 13.55 13.97 -12.10
N MET A 128 13.08 13.10 -11.20
CA MET A 128 13.84 12.07 -10.51
C MET A 128 13.29 10.70 -10.89
N PHE A 129 14.18 9.71 -10.94
CA PHE A 129 13.81 8.30 -11.04
C PHE A 129 14.62 7.53 -10.01
N ASN A 130 14.18 6.32 -9.72
CA ASN A 130 14.92 5.36 -8.92
C ASN A 130 15.29 4.17 -9.81
N ILE A 131 16.42 3.53 -9.53
CA ILE A 131 16.73 2.21 -10.08
C ILE A 131 16.40 1.18 -9.00
N VAL A 132 15.77 0.08 -9.38
CA VAL A 132 15.33 -0.96 -8.45
C VAL A 132 15.49 -2.35 -9.07
N ASP A 133 15.80 -3.34 -8.24
CA ASP A 133 15.73 -4.75 -8.63
C ASP A 133 14.38 -5.32 -8.18
N ILE A 134 13.42 -5.49 -9.10
CA ILE A 134 12.13 -6.13 -8.75
C ILE A 134 12.33 -7.64 -8.53
N LYS A 135 13.26 -8.30 -9.23
CA LYS A 135 13.40 -9.77 -9.27
C LYS A 135 14.87 -10.21 -9.45
N ARG A 136 15.61 -10.33 -8.35
CA ARG A 136 17.08 -10.58 -8.29
C ARG A 136 17.64 -11.74 -9.11
N ASN A 137 16.78 -12.65 -9.56
CA ASN A 137 17.17 -13.85 -10.31
C ASN A 137 16.98 -13.70 -11.84
N ASP A 138 16.59 -12.53 -12.36
CA ASP A 138 16.35 -12.33 -13.79
C ASP A 138 17.31 -11.36 -14.52
N LYS A 139 18.40 -10.95 -13.85
CA LYS A 139 19.52 -10.09 -14.30
C LYS A 139 19.18 -8.65 -14.70
N TYR A 140 17.93 -8.22 -14.63
CA TYR A 140 17.55 -6.84 -14.95
C TYR A 140 17.49 -5.97 -13.71
N LEU A 141 17.69 -4.68 -13.92
CA LEU A 141 17.21 -3.63 -13.03
C LEU A 141 16.12 -2.85 -13.78
N GLU A 142 15.21 -2.27 -13.01
CA GLU A 142 14.09 -1.47 -13.51
C GLU A 142 14.28 0.01 -13.18
N ILE A 143 13.72 0.85 -14.04
CA ILE A 143 13.62 2.29 -13.84
C ILE A 143 12.22 2.58 -13.30
N ALA A 144 12.14 3.15 -12.11
CA ALA A 144 10.91 3.60 -11.49
C ALA A 144 10.81 5.13 -11.57
N VAL A 145 9.87 5.63 -12.37
CA VAL A 145 9.54 7.07 -12.48
C VAL A 145 8.28 7.33 -11.66
N SER A 146 8.43 8.06 -10.56
CA SER A 146 7.34 8.37 -9.62
C SER A 146 6.71 9.73 -9.96
N GLU A 147 5.39 9.83 -9.84
CA GLU A 147 4.61 11.04 -10.10
C GLU A 147 3.79 11.42 -8.86
N GLU A 148 3.73 12.72 -8.55
CA GLU A 148 3.06 13.20 -7.34
C GLU A 148 1.53 13.18 -7.48
N GLY A 149 1.04 13.52 -8.68
CA GLY A 149 -0.39 13.66 -8.95
C GLY A 149 -1.05 14.84 -8.22
N PRO A 150 -2.22 15.29 -8.69
CA PRO A 150 -3.03 16.24 -7.94
C PRO A 150 -3.44 15.63 -6.59
N SER A 151 -3.48 16.44 -5.54
CA SER A 151 -3.98 16.04 -4.21
C SER A 151 -3.35 14.77 -3.61
N ALA A 152 -2.08 14.48 -3.94
CA ALA A 152 -1.34 13.27 -3.51
C ALA A 152 -1.86 11.94 -4.10
N ASP A 153 -2.43 11.97 -5.31
CA ASP A 153 -2.74 10.78 -6.13
C ASP A 153 -1.47 10.15 -6.75
N TYR A 154 -0.53 9.78 -5.87
CA TYR A 154 0.77 9.21 -6.23
C TYR A 154 0.67 7.99 -7.14
N LYS A 155 1.48 7.93 -8.20
CA LYS A 155 1.70 6.71 -8.99
C LYS A 155 3.19 6.53 -9.32
N THR A 156 3.57 5.32 -9.71
CA THR A 156 4.92 4.99 -10.18
C THR A 156 4.81 4.17 -11.47
N THR A 157 5.54 4.59 -12.50
CA THR A 157 5.67 3.86 -13.78
C THR A 157 7.00 3.12 -13.81
N PHE A 158 6.97 1.83 -14.10
CA PHE A 158 8.15 0.97 -14.16
C PHE A 158 8.53 0.64 -15.59
N PHE A 159 9.83 0.70 -15.90
CA PHE A 159 10.39 0.37 -17.21
C PHE A 159 11.55 -0.61 -17.09
N ARG A 160 11.74 -1.46 -18.11
CA ARG A 160 12.87 -2.39 -18.24
C ARG A 160 13.56 -2.17 -19.59
N TYR A 161 14.89 -2.18 -19.60
CA TYR A 161 15.71 -2.16 -20.81
C TYR A 161 16.44 -3.50 -20.95
N ASN A 162 16.36 -4.12 -22.14
CA ASN A 162 16.95 -5.44 -22.38
C ASN A 162 18.25 -5.43 -23.21
N GLY A 163 18.76 -4.25 -23.56
CA GLY A 163 19.87 -4.06 -24.49
C GLY A 163 19.45 -3.63 -25.90
N GLU A 164 18.21 -3.97 -26.32
CA GLU A 164 17.68 -3.66 -27.66
C GLU A 164 16.41 -2.80 -27.63
N GLU A 165 15.59 -2.90 -26.59
CA GLU A 165 14.37 -2.12 -26.39
C GLU A 165 14.20 -1.69 -24.93
N LEU A 166 13.55 -0.54 -24.74
CA LEU A 166 13.03 -0.04 -23.47
C LEU A 166 11.52 -0.26 -23.47
N LYS A 167 10.96 -0.89 -22.43
CA LYS A 167 9.55 -1.28 -22.35
C LYS A 167 8.93 -0.85 -21.02
N MET A 168 7.72 -0.27 -21.04
CA MET A 168 6.91 -0.10 -19.83
C MET A 168 6.42 -1.48 -19.32
N LEU A 169 6.62 -1.74 -18.03
CA LEU A 169 6.11 -2.92 -17.33
C LEU A 169 4.71 -2.69 -16.75
N GLY A 170 4.43 -1.45 -16.32
CA GLY A 170 3.13 -1.02 -15.81
C GLY A 170 3.22 0.29 -15.01
N ARG A 171 2.06 0.90 -14.75
CA ARG A 171 1.88 2.05 -13.85
C ARG A 171 1.02 1.62 -12.65
N ILE A 172 1.49 1.89 -11.45
CA ILE A 172 0.93 1.39 -10.18
C ILE A 172 0.68 2.59 -9.24
N GLN A 173 -0.40 2.56 -8.45
CA GLN A 173 -0.65 3.59 -7.43
C GLN A 173 0.36 3.48 -6.28
N GLY A 174 0.80 4.62 -5.77
CA GLY A 174 1.86 4.76 -4.77
C GLY A 174 3.12 5.40 -5.35
N TYR A 175 3.90 6.02 -4.47
CA TYR A 175 5.20 6.62 -4.79
C TYR A 175 6.31 5.63 -4.41
N TYR A 176 7.33 5.48 -5.27
CA TYR A 176 8.54 4.73 -4.96
C TYR A 176 9.75 5.64 -4.84
N GLY A 177 10.62 5.34 -3.87
CA GLY A 177 11.85 6.09 -3.60
C GLY A 177 11.69 7.30 -2.68
N LEU A 178 12.74 8.11 -2.61
CA LEU A 178 12.76 9.36 -1.82
C LEU A 178 12.06 10.48 -2.59
N PHE A 179 11.32 11.30 -1.84
CA PHE A 179 10.78 12.55 -2.36
C PHE A 179 11.93 13.57 -2.56
N PRO A 180 11.99 14.26 -3.72
CA PRO A 180 12.91 15.36 -3.95
C PRO A 180 12.86 16.40 -2.83
N GLU A 181 14.03 16.79 -2.31
CA GLU A 181 14.18 17.82 -1.27
C GLU A 181 13.52 17.52 0.10
N GLU A 182 12.93 16.33 0.30
CA GLU A 182 12.33 15.90 1.57
C GLU A 182 13.02 14.67 2.18
N ASP A 183 12.95 14.54 3.51
CA ASP A 183 13.36 13.32 4.24
C ASP A 183 12.27 12.21 4.20
N TYR A 184 11.30 12.31 3.30
CA TYR A 184 10.19 11.37 3.14
C TYR A 184 10.45 10.37 2.01
N SER A 185 10.11 9.10 2.24
CA SER A 185 10.13 8.04 1.23
C SER A 185 8.71 7.54 1.00
N GLY A 186 8.35 7.26 -0.26
CA GLY A 186 7.08 6.63 -0.58
C GLY A 186 6.95 5.21 0.02
N ASP A 187 5.71 4.80 0.30
CA ASP A 187 5.39 3.56 1.02
C ASP A 187 5.48 2.27 0.16
N MET A 188 5.91 2.36 -1.10
CA MET A 188 6.05 1.20 -1.98
C MET A 188 7.25 0.32 -1.58
N ILE A 189 6.98 -0.96 -1.32
CA ILE A 189 8.00 -1.95 -0.93
C ILE A 189 8.30 -2.86 -2.12
N ILE A 190 9.58 -2.91 -2.49
CA ILE A 190 10.14 -3.81 -3.50
C ILE A 190 11.36 -4.47 -2.88
N ASP A 191 11.30 -5.80 -2.71
CA ASP A 191 12.29 -6.56 -1.95
C ASP A 191 13.10 -7.53 -2.81
N GLY A 192 13.00 -7.45 -4.14
CA GLY A 192 13.67 -8.34 -5.09
C GLY A 192 13.03 -9.73 -5.25
N SER A 193 11.83 -9.96 -4.70
CA SER A 193 11.11 -11.25 -4.78
C SER A 193 10.36 -11.49 -6.09
N GLY A 194 10.25 -10.48 -6.96
CA GLY A 194 9.33 -10.45 -8.10
C GLY A 194 7.96 -9.82 -7.79
N THR A 195 7.77 -9.25 -6.58
CA THR A 195 6.53 -8.57 -6.20
C THR A 195 6.76 -7.13 -5.72
N ILE A 196 5.73 -6.31 -5.88
CA ILE A 196 5.64 -4.94 -5.40
C ILE A 196 4.45 -4.87 -4.45
N ILE A 197 4.65 -4.34 -3.24
CA ILE A 197 3.59 -4.08 -2.26
C ILE A 197 3.37 -2.57 -2.19
N THR A 198 2.12 -2.12 -2.26
CA THR A 198 1.73 -0.70 -2.24
C THR A 198 0.38 -0.52 -1.52
N TYR A 199 -0.17 0.70 -1.53
CA TYR A 199 -1.55 0.98 -1.13
C TYR A 199 -2.34 1.57 -2.29
N SER A 200 -3.51 0.98 -2.58
CA SER A 200 -4.45 1.45 -3.61
C SER A 200 -5.69 2.08 -2.96
N ARG A 201 -6.27 3.11 -3.58
CA ARG A 201 -7.54 3.75 -3.15
C ARG A 201 -8.70 2.77 -3.39
N GLY A 202 -9.65 2.77 -2.46
CA GLY A 202 -10.89 2.02 -2.58
C GLY A 202 -11.89 2.66 -3.54
N GLU A 203 -12.60 1.83 -4.29
CA GLU A 203 -13.48 2.19 -5.41
C GLU A 203 -14.96 2.30 -5.00
N ILE A 204 -15.29 2.17 -3.71
CA ILE A 204 -16.68 2.30 -3.22
C ILE A 204 -16.75 2.84 -1.79
N LEU A 205 -17.94 3.31 -1.44
CA LEU A 205 -18.46 3.57 -0.09
C LEU A 205 -17.91 4.83 0.61
N GLN A 206 -16.60 5.06 0.55
CA GLN A 206 -15.89 6.16 1.21
C GLN A 206 -14.48 6.31 0.62
N THR A 207 -13.66 7.25 1.08
CA THR A 207 -12.21 7.23 0.84
C THR A 207 -11.50 6.37 1.88
N TRP A 208 -10.85 5.31 1.40
CA TRP A 208 -10.05 4.38 2.19
C TRP A 208 -8.96 3.78 1.28
N PHE A 209 -7.96 3.17 1.89
CA PHE A 209 -6.84 2.55 1.17
C PHE A 209 -6.63 1.13 1.68
N TYR A 210 -6.15 0.24 0.81
CA TYR A 210 -5.82 -1.14 1.13
C TYR A 210 -4.45 -1.53 0.60
N GLU A 211 -3.76 -2.41 1.33
CA GLU A 211 -2.53 -3.04 0.84
C GLU A 211 -2.83 -3.81 -0.45
N ASP A 212 -2.16 -3.43 -1.52
CA ASP A 212 -2.29 -4.02 -2.85
C ASP A 212 -0.95 -4.60 -3.31
N ILE A 213 -1.00 -5.64 -4.15
CA ILE A 213 0.19 -6.42 -4.51
C ILE A 213 0.21 -6.65 -6.01
N TYR A 214 1.35 -6.39 -6.64
CA TYR A 214 1.60 -6.65 -8.06
C TYR A 214 2.74 -7.65 -8.21
N GLU A 215 2.65 -8.53 -9.20
CA GLU A 215 3.68 -9.52 -9.52
C GLU A 215 4.25 -9.25 -10.92
N LEU A 216 5.56 -9.24 -11.05
CA LEU A 216 6.24 -9.16 -12.33
C LEU A 216 6.19 -10.52 -13.05
N ARG A 217 5.44 -10.58 -14.14
CA ARG A 217 5.23 -11.78 -14.94
C ARG A 217 6.35 -11.98 -15.97
N GLU A 218 6.50 -13.23 -16.41
CA GLU A 218 7.50 -13.66 -17.43
C GLU A 218 7.32 -13.01 -18.82
N ASN A 219 6.24 -12.26 -19.06
CA ASN A 219 6.02 -11.46 -20.27
C ASN A 219 6.35 -9.96 -20.08
N ASP A 220 7.13 -9.62 -19.05
CA ASP A 220 7.51 -8.26 -18.67
C ASP A 220 6.28 -7.35 -18.45
N GLU A 221 5.34 -7.82 -17.63
CA GLU A 221 4.14 -7.08 -17.23
C GLU A 221 3.95 -7.16 -15.70
N LEU A 222 3.66 -6.02 -15.07
CA LEU A 222 3.28 -5.95 -13.66
C LEU A 222 1.77 -6.17 -13.51
N VAL A 223 1.40 -7.33 -12.96
CA VAL A 223 0.00 -7.77 -12.88
C VAL A 223 -0.48 -7.80 -11.42
N ASN A 224 -1.58 -7.08 -11.15
CA ASN A 224 -2.24 -7.03 -9.85
C ASN A 224 -2.70 -8.43 -9.38
N ILE A 225 -2.31 -8.83 -8.18
CA ILE A 225 -2.75 -10.05 -7.50
C ILE A 225 -4.09 -9.78 -6.81
N ARG A 226 -5.17 -9.83 -7.61
CA ARG A 226 -6.54 -9.56 -7.13
C ARG A 226 -6.93 -10.42 -5.94
N LYS A 227 -7.34 -9.76 -4.86
CA LYS A 227 -7.94 -10.38 -3.66
C LYS A 227 -9.46 -10.48 -3.89
N ASP A 228 -10.12 -11.46 -3.29
CA ASP A 228 -11.60 -11.58 -3.33
C ASP A 228 -12.28 -10.54 -2.42
N LEU A 229 -11.61 -10.21 -1.31
CA LEU A 229 -12.07 -9.26 -0.31
C LEU A 229 -10.88 -8.43 0.21
N TYR A 230 -11.15 -7.15 0.45
CA TYR A 230 -10.22 -6.11 0.87
C TYR A 230 -10.71 -5.48 2.19
N PRO A 231 -9.87 -5.38 3.23
CA PRO A 231 -10.30 -4.92 4.55
C PRO A 231 -10.51 -3.39 4.61
N MET A 232 -11.66 -2.95 5.11
CA MET A 232 -12.00 -1.54 5.38
C MET A 232 -11.87 -1.21 6.88
N LYS A 233 -12.43 -2.07 7.75
CA LYS A 233 -12.39 -1.95 9.23
C LYS A 233 -12.84 -0.58 9.78
N THR A 234 -13.90 0.00 9.23
CA THR A 234 -14.42 1.32 9.63
C THR A 234 -15.57 1.18 10.63
N ASP A 235 -15.42 1.76 11.83
CA ASP A 235 -16.52 1.83 12.80
C ASP A 235 -17.49 2.96 12.45
N VAL A 236 -18.79 2.66 12.45
CA VAL A 236 -19.87 3.58 12.04
C VAL A 236 -21.04 3.56 13.03
N THR A 237 -21.82 4.64 13.03
CA THR A 237 -23.13 4.70 13.68
C THR A 237 -24.22 4.78 12.60
N MET A 238 -25.27 3.98 12.75
CA MET A 238 -26.36 3.90 11.77
C MET A 238 -27.25 5.14 11.82
N LEU A 239 -27.44 5.81 10.69
CA LEU A 239 -28.39 6.92 10.54
C LEU A 239 -29.78 6.44 10.08
N LYS A 240 -29.82 5.33 9.33
CA LYS A 240 -31.04 4.65 8.87
C LYS A 240 -30.97 3.14 9.12
N ASP A 241 -32.13 2.49 9.07
CA ASP A 241 -32.24 1.04 9.12
C ASP A 241 -31.60 0.41 7.86
N LEU A 242 -30.64 -0.51 8.02
CA LEU A 242 -29.96 -1.20 6.92
C LEU A 242 -30.25 -2.71 6.96
N LYS A 243 -30.88 -3.23 5.90
CA LYS A 243 -31.12 -4.66 5.71
C LYS A 243 -29.87 -5.32 5.14
N THR A 244 -29.48 -6.45 5.71
CA THR A 244 -28.32 -7.25 5.27
C THR A 244 -28.72 -8.66 4.87
N VAL A 245 -27.94 -9.30 4.01
CA VAL A 245 -28.09 -10.70 3.58
C VAL A 245 -26.97 -11.58 4.13
N MET A 246 -27.24 -12.89 4.22
CA MET A 246 -26.31 -13.87 4.79
C MET A 246 -24.99 -14.03 4.01
N LYS A 247 -25.00 -13.74 2.70
CA LYS A 247 -23.85 -13.88 1.79
C LYS A 247 -24.10 -13.16 0.46
N ARG A 248 -23.03 -12.79 -0.24
CA ARG A 248 -23.00 -12.02 -1.52
C ARG A 248 -23.84 -12.63 -2.67
N ASP A 249 -24.17 -13.91 -2.64
CA ASP A 249 -24.98 -14.60 -3.65
C ASP A 249 -26.36 -15.04 -3.12
N SER A 250 -26.85 -14.42 -2.05
CA SER A 250 -28.15 -14.77 -1.44
C SER A 250 -29.08 -13.58 -1.26
N GLN A 251 -30.36 -13.81 -1.52
CA GLN A 251 -31.47 -12.93 -1.15
C GLN A 251 -32.03 -13.27 0.25
N LYS A 252 -31.37 -14.15 1.02
CA LYS A 252 -31.77 -14.48 2.38
C LYS A 252 -31.24 -13.43 3.35
N GLU A 253 -32.16 -12.71 3.99
CA GLU A 253 -31.86 -11.77 5.08
C GLU A 253 -31.03 -12.43 6.20
N ALA A 254 -30.08 -11.67 6.73
CA ALA A 254 -29.32 -12.01 7.93
C ALA A 254 -29.91 -11.26 9.15
N PHE A 255 -29.78 -9.94 9.14
CA PHE A 255 -30.36 -9.04 10.14
C PHE A 255 -30.59 -7.64 9.55
N THR A 256 -31.35 -6.81 10.27
CA THR A 256 -31.47 -5.37 10.01
C THR A 256 -30.76 -4.62 11.12
N LEU A 257 -29.72 -3.86 10.79
CA LEU A 257 -29.15 -2.86 11.69
C LEU A 257 -30.14 -1.71 11.82
N LYS A 258 -30.36 -1.21 13.04
CA LYS A 258 -31.32 -0.15 13.32
C LYS A 258 -30.66 1.21 13.44
N ALA A 259 -31.39 2.27 13.09
CA ALA A 259 -30.93 3.64 13.30
C ALA A 259 -30.52 3.87 14.78
N GLY A 260 -29.33 4.44 14.99
CA GLY A 260 -28.69 4.63 16.28
C GLY A 260 -27.82 3.45 16.78
N GLU A 261 -27.83 2.30 16.10
CA GLU A 261 -26.91 1.20 16.42
C GLU A 261 -25.48 1.48 15.94
N LYS A 262 -24.51 0.80 16.54
CA LYS A 262 -23.11 0.83 16.11
C LYS A 262 -22.73 -0.45 15.38
N ALA A 263 -21.90 -0.32 14.35
CA ALA A 263 -21.42 -1.44 13.56
C ALA A 263 -19.98 -1.17 13.07
N THR A 264 -19.30 -2.22 12.60
CA THR A 264 -18.02 -2.10 11.88
C THR A 264 -18.22 -2.56 10.44
N ILE A 265 -17.95 -1.70 9.46
CA ILE A 265 -17.76 -2.09 8.06
C ILE A 265 -16.45 -2.87 7.97
N MET A 266 -16.51 -4.13 7.57
CA MET A 266 -15.40 -5.07 7.72
C MET A 266 -14.51 -5.13 6.48
N GLU A 267 -15.07 -5.58 5.36
CA GLU A 267 -14.35 -5.86 4.11
C GLU A 267 -15.29 -5.77 2.89
N THR A 268 -14.71 -5.54 1.72
CA THR A 268 -15.42 -5.38 0.44
C THR A 268 -14.76 -6.14 -0.71
N ASP A 269 -15.51 -6.50 -1.75
CA ASP A 269 -14.96 -6.97 -3.03
C ASP A 269 -14.41 -5.84 -3.94
N ASN A 270 -14.38 -4.62 -3.40
CA ASN A 270 -14.01 -3.36 -4.04
C ASN A 270 -14.82 -3.05 -5.32
N LYS A 271 -16.08 -3.52 -5.40
CA LYS A 271 -16.96 -3.29 -6.56
C LYS A 271 -18.41 -3.04 -6.17
N SER A 272 -18.96 -3.87 -5.28
CA SER A 272 -20.39 -3.85 -4.95
C SER A 272 -20.74 -4.50 -3.62
N TRP A 273 -19.98 -5.47 -3.12
CA TRP A 273 -20.37 -6.19 -1.90
C TRP A 273 -19.55 -5.78 -0.70
N VAL A 274 -20.23 -5.24 0.31
CA VAL A 274 -19.63 -4.83 1.59
C VAL A 274 -20.19 -5.69 2.71
N SER A 275 -19.33 -6.15 3.60
CA SER A 275 -19.72 -6.81 4.85
C SER A 275 -19.72 -5.85 6.03
N ILE A 276 -20.66 -6.06 6.94
CA ILE A 276 -20.85 -5.24 8.14
C ILE A 276 -21.13 -6.14 9.35
N LYS A 277 -20.50 -5.80 10.47
CA LYS A 277 -20.55 -6.56 11.72
C LYS A 277 -21.32 -5.78 12.78
N ASN A 278 -22.34 -6.39 13.38
CA ASN A 278 -23.12 -5.79 14.45
C ASN A 278 -22.38 -5.83 15.81
N ALA A 279 -22.97 -5.21 16.85
CA ALA A 279 -22.40 -5.19 18.20
C ALA A 279 -22.36 -6.57 18.90
N GLN A 280 -23.10 -7.56 18.39
CA GLN A 280 -23.12 -8.95 18.88
C GLN A 280 -22.02 -9.80 18.22
N GLY A 281 -21.41 -9.33 17.13
CA GLY A 281 -20.40 -10.02 16.35
C GLY A 281 -20.93 -10.77 15.13
N ASP A 282 -22.24 -10.72 14.83
CA ASP A 282 -22.80 -11.29 13.62
C ASP A 282 -22.39 -10.45 12.40
N ILE A 283 -22.13 -11.11 11.27
CA ILE A 283 -21.73 -10.48 10.01
C ILE A 283 -22.85 -10.66 8.99
N GLY A 284 -23.24 -9.55 8.36
CA GLY A 284 -24.16 -9.50 7.21
C GLY A 284 -23.51 -8.77 6.05
N TRP A 285 -24.10 -8.90 4.86
CA TRP A 285 -23.64 -8.26 3.62
C TRP A 285 -24.69 -7.29 3.10
N PHE A 286 -24.25 -6.19 2.49
CA PHE A 286 -25.09 -5.28 1.71
C PHE A 286 -24.45 -4.98 0.36
N TYR A 287 -25.27 -4.52 -0.59
CA TYR A 287 -24.84 -4.25 -1.97
C TYR A 287 -24.79 -2.74 -2.22
N THR A 288 -23.74 -2.29 -2.91
CA THR A 288 -23.61 -0.97 -3.51
C THR A 288 -23.65 -1.06 -5.03
N GLN A 289 -24.29 -0.10 -5.67
CA GLN A 289 -24.36 0.03 -7.12
C GLN A 289 -23.69 1.34 -7.55
N GLY A 290 -22.84 1.26 -8.58
CA GLY A 290 -22.30 2.44 -9.26
C GLY A 290 -21.52 3.39 -8.36
N TYR A 291 -20.49 2.88 -7.67
CA TYR A 291 -19.63 3.59 -6.70
C TYR A 291 -20.30 3.85 -5.33
N ASP A 292 -21.46 4.50 -5.30
CA ASP A 292 -21.96 5.18 -4.09
C ASP A 292 -23.47 5.08 -3.80
N ILE A 293 -24.22 4.12 -4.34
CA ILE A 293 -25.62 3.91 -3.94
C ILE A 293 -25.79 2.56 -3.23
N ILE A 294 -26.26 2.56 -1.98
CA ILE A 294 -26.65 1.34 -1.26
C ILE A 294 -28.01 0.88 -1.79
N TYR A 295 -28.05 -0.36 -2.28
CA TYR A 295 -29.21 -0.91 -3.00
C TYR A 295 -30.00 -1.95 -2.17
N GLY A 296 -31.25 -2.19 -2.58
CA GLY A 296 -32.10 -3.25 -2.04
C GLY A 296 -32.69 -2.92 -0.67
N GLN A 297 -32.77 -1.63 -0.36
CA GLN A 297 -33.32 -1.10 0.88
C GLN A 297 -34.77 -0.63 0.65
N ASP A 298 -35.36 0.09 1.61
CA ASP A 298 -36.69 0.71 1.38
C ASP A 298 -36.59 1.98 0.50
N GLU A 299 -35.43 2.62 0.48
CA GLU A 299 -35.02 3.72 -0.40
C GLU A 299 -33.55 3.46 -0.79
N ASP A 300 -33.20 3.45 -2.08
CA ASP A 300 -31.79 3.31 -2.48
C ASP A 300 -31.10 4.69 -2.38
N LEU A 301 -30.07 4.81 -1.52
CA LEU A 301 -29.49 6.10 -1.10
C LEU A 301 -27.96 6.02 -0.92
N TYR A 302 -27.32 7.17 -0.67
CA TYR A 302 -25.87 7.23 -0.50
C TYR A 302 -25.42 6.64 0.84
N PRO A 303 -24.17 6.12 0.95
CA PRO A 303 -23.59 5.65 2.21
C PRO A 303 -23.67 6.66 3.36
N THR A 304 -23.57 7.95 3.06
CA THR A 304 -23.69 9.05 4.02
C THR A 304 -25.12 9.27 4.54
N ASP A 305 -26.16 8.74 3.88
CA ASP A 305 -27.53 8.68 4.41
C ASP A 305 -27.73 7.51 5.39
N TYR A 306 -26.85 6.51 5.35
CA TYR A 306 -26.90 5.30 6.19
C TYR A 306 -25.92 5.33 7.36
N PHE A 307 -24.76 5.97 7.19
CA PHE A 307 -23.63 5.84 8.10
C PHE A 307 -23.05 7.21 8.52
N GLU A 308 -22.99 7.44 9.83
CA GLU A 308 -22.11 8.42 10.44
C GLU A 308 -20.74 7.78 10.71
N GLY A 309 -19.65 8.47 10.37
CA GLY A 309 -18.27 8.02 10.60
C GLY A 309 -17.49 7.59 9.36
N LEU A 310 -18.06 7.72 8.15
CA LEU A 310 -17.32 7.51 6.90
C LEU A 310 -16.26 8.58 6.68
N SER A 311 -15.12 8.18 6.10
CA SER A 311 -14.08 9.11 5.66
C SER A 311 -14.37 9.60 4.24
N MET A 312 -14.73 10.88 4.10
CA MET A 312 -14.93 11.50 2.79
C MET A 312 -13.82 12.52 2.58
N ALA A 313 -12.87 12.20 1.70
CA ALA A 313 -11.91 13.13 1.12
C ALA A 313 -12.22 13.24 -0.37
N ASP A 314 -12.04 14.45 -0.90
CA ASP A 314 -12.21 14.77 -2.31
C ASP A 314 -11.03 14.17 -3.11
#